data_AF-A0A9E3XQZ3-F1
#
_entry.id   AF-A0A9E3XQZ3-F1
#
_cell.length_a   1.000
_cell.length_b   1.000
_cell.length_c   1.000
_cell.angle_alpha   90.00
_cell.angle_beta   90.00
_cell.angle_gamma   90.00
#
_symmetry.space_group_name_H-M   'P 1'
#
loop_
_entity.id
_entity.type
_entity.pdbx_description
1 polymer ?
#
loop_
_entity_poly.entity_id
_entity_poly.type
_entity_poly.pdbx_seq_one_letter_code
_entity_poly.pdbx_strand_id
1 'polypeptide(L)'
;MSTNFREVQRSTGYLCVRNCFDFASTVSAQRQGRHVLGAREYRGGSYFHTIDDAQAVLDAVHNGQATVLGNKPNGNLVVRYDGVTGYNVNLSAGYPSQATNVFFIKGTSSTSVVPYNPAWKG
;
A
#
# COMPACT_ATOMS: atom_id res chain seq x y z
N MET A 1 -11.15 19.50 -34.58
CA MET A 1 -11.38 20.69 -33.72
C MET A 1 -11.10 20.29 -32.29
N SER A 2 -10.17 21.01 -31.67
CA SER A 2 -9.63 20.80 -30.33
C SER A 2 -10.60 21.33 -29.28
N THR A 3 -10.72 20.67 -28.13
CA THR A 3 -11.24 21.34 -26.93
C THR A 3 -10.47 20.88 -25.71
N ASN A 4 -9.59 21.78 -25.25
CA ASN A 4 -8.94 21.79 -23.95
C ASN A 4 -9.98 21.79 -22.83
N PHE A 5 -9.74 21.05 -21.75
CA PHE A 5 -10.31 21.37 -20.44
C PHE A 5 -9.22 21.25 -19.37
N ARG A 6 -8.67 22.41 -18.98
CA ARG A 6 -8.02 22.62 -17.69
C ARG A 6 -9.07 23.23 -16.78
N GLU A 7 -9.47 22.54 -15.72
CA GLU A 7 -10.04 23.19 -14.56
C GLU A 7 -9.49 22.53 -13.29
N VAL A 8 -8.82 23.35 -12.50
CA VAL A 8 -8.30 23.04 -11.17
C VAL A 8 -9.40 23.37 -10.18
N GLN A 9 -9.89 22.38 -9.41
CA GLN A 9 -10.66 22.65 -8.20
C GLN A 9 -10.02 21.91 -7.01
N ARG A 10 -9.43 22.72 -6.12
CA ARG A 10 -9.04 22.38 -4.76
C ARG A 10 -10.26 22.56 -3.86
N SER A 11 -10.74 21.49 -3.24
CA SER A 11 -11.54 21.55 -2.01
C SER A 11 -11.70 20.11 -1.48
N THR A 12 -11.15 19.87 -0.30
CA THR A 12 -11.61 18.95 0.74
C THR A 12 -12.37 17.68 0.30
N GLY A 13 -11.67 16.53 0.35
CA GLY A 13 -12.29 15.21 0.23
C GLY A 13 -12.52 14.77 -1.23
N TYR A 14 -11.47 14.27 -1.88
CA TYR A 14 -11.61 13.60 -3.18
C TYR A 14 -12.26 12.23 -3.00
N LEU A 15 -13.59 12.27 -3.03
CA LEU A 15 -14.49 11.35 -3.70
C LEU A 15 -13.78 10.51 -4.78
N CYS A 16 -13.65 9.20 -4.53
CA CYS A 16 -13.23 8.20 -5.51
C CYS A 16 -14.35 8.04 -6.55
N VAL A 17 -14.47 8.98 -7.48
CA VAL A 17 -15.45 8.90 -8.57
C VAL A 17 -14.82 8.12 -9.71
N ARG A 18 -15.03 6.79 -9.68
CA ARG A 18 -14.76 5.81 -10.74
C ARG A 18 -13.26 5.59 -11.03
N ASN A 19 -12.72 4.46 -10.56
CA ASN A 19 -11.38 3.90 -10.85
C ASN A 19 -10.16 4.56 -10.20
N CYS A 20 -10.16 4.86 -8.89
CA CYS A 20 -8.98 5.52 -8.32
C CYS A 20 -7.75 4.60 -8.20
N PHE A 21 -7.92 3.28 -8.09
CA PHE A 21 -6.84 2.31 -8.31
C PHE A 21 -7.42 0.98 -8.83
N ASP A 22 -6.89 0.46 -9.95
CA ASP A 22 -7.34 -0.80 -10.56
C ASP A 22 -6.72 -2.01 -9.85
N PHE A 23 -6.89 -2.09 -8.52
CA PHE A 23 -6.44 -3.21 -7.70
C PHE A 23 -7.57 -4.23 -7.51
N ALA A 24 -7.20 -5.49 -7.30
CA ALA A 24 -8.14 -6.52 -6.91
C ALA A 24 -8.73 -6.16 -5.53
N SER A 25 -9.99 -6.51 -5.29
CA SER A 25 -10.65 -6.28 -4.00
C SER A 25 -9.99 -7.04 -2.85
N THR A 26 -9.32 -8.15 -3.14
CA THR A 26 -8.66 -9.00 -2.15
C THR A 26 -7.18 -9.16 -2.41
N VAL A 27 -6.38 -9.25 -1.35
CA VAL A 27 -4.97 -9.62 -1.48
C VAL A 27 -4.83 -11.05 -2.00
N SER A 28 -3.86 -11.26 -2.88
CA SER A 28 -3.51 -12.60 -3.36
C SER A 28 -2.82 -13.38 -2.25
N ALA A 29 -3.44 -14.44 -1.73
CA ALA A 29 -2.87 -15.26 -0.65
C ALA A 29 -1.42 -15.71 -0.93
N GLN A 30 -1.15 -16.16 -2.16
CA GLN A 30 0.19 -16.61 -2.55
C GLN A 30 1.23 -15.47 -2.54
N ARG A 31 0.86 -14.26 -3.01
CA ARG A 31 1.80 -13.13 -3.04
C ARG A 31 1.92 -12.50 -1.67
N GLN A 32 0.82 -12.36 -0.95
CA GLN A 32 0.77 -11.77 0.36
C GLN A 32 1.49 -12.63 1.40
N GLY A 33 1.47 -13.96 1.27
CA GLY A 33 2.21 -14.86 2.16
C GLY A 33 3.73 -14.60 2.19
N ARG A 34 4.29 -13.91 1.20
CA ARG A 34 5.70 -13.46 1.21
C ARG A 34 5.95 -12.32 2.20
N HIS A 35 4.89 -11.73 2.72
CA HIS A 35 4.87 -10.60 3.62
C HIS A 35 4.01 -10.87 4.87
N VAL A 36 3.80 -12.15 5.23
CA VAL A 36 3.15 -12.57 6.48
C VAL A 36 4.13 -13.43 7.25
N LEU A 37 4.50 -13.00 8.45
CA LEU A 37 5.46 -13.71 9.28
C LEU A 37 4.95 -15.12 9.60
N GLY A 38 5.79 -16.14 9.39
CA GLY A 38 5.43 -17.54 9.64
C GLY A 38 4.61 -18.22 8.54
N ALA A 39 4.17 -17.50 7.49
CA ALA A 39 3.51 -18.13 6.35
C ALA A 39 4.48 -19.02 5.55
N ARG A 40 3.94 -20.05 4.88
CA ARG A 40 4.73 -21.00 4.07
C ARG A 40 5.57 -20.31 2.99
N GLU A 41 5.10 -19.21 2.44
CA GLU A 41 5.74 -18.42 1.39
C GLU A 41 6.75 -17.39 1.92
N TYR A 42 6.82 -17.16 3.23
CA TYR A 42 7.70 -16.16 3.84
C TYR A 42 9.17 -16.58 3.79
N ARG A 43 10.03 -15.69 3.27
CA ARG A 43 11.48 -15.92 3.13
C ARG A 43 12.32 -14.77 3.69
N GLY A 44 11.71 -13.88 4.47
CA GLY A 44 12.32 -12.65 4.99
C GLY A 44 11.86 -11.38 4.26
N GLY A 45 12.26 -10.23 4.80
CA GLY A 45 11.82 -8.90 4.35
C GLY A 45 10.67 -8.36 5.20
N SER A 46 10.10 -7.22 4.78
CA SER A 46 9.01 -6.56 5.49
C SER A 46 7.76 -7.46 5.58
N TYR A 47 7.08 -7.40 6.73
CA TYR A 47 6.03 -8.35 7.07
C TYR A 47 4.90 -7.74 7.90
N PHE A 48 3.72 -8.35 7.79
CA PHE A 48 2.61 -8.29 8.73
C PHE A 48 2.60 -9.54 9.60
N HIS A 49 1.88 -9.50 10.72
CA HIS A 49 1.62 -10.71 11.51
C HIS A 49 0.51 -11.56 10.91
N THR A 50 -0.45 -10.93 10.23
CA THR A 50 -1.58 -11.63 9.62
C THR A 50 -1.81 -11.19 8.17
N ILE A 51 -2.51 -12.02 7.40
CA ILE A 51 -3.01 -11.63 6.08
C ILE A 51 -4.14 -10.59 6.18
N ASP A 52 -4.92 -10.64 7.27
CA ASP A 52 -6.04 -9.73 7.51
C ASP A 52 -5.57 -8.28 7.69
N ASP A 53 -4.42 -8.06 8.35
CA ASP A 53 -3.79 -6.73 8.43
C ASP A 53 -3.51 -6.15 7.04
N ALA A 54 -3.01 -6.97 6.12
CA ALA A 54 -2.74 -6.54 4.75
C ALA A 54 -4.03 -6.27 3.98
N GLN A 55 -5.08 -7.08 4.18
CA GLN A 55 -6.40 -6.86 3.60
C GLN A 55 -7.01 -5.55 4.12
N ALA A 56 -6.92 -5.26 5.41
CA ALA A 56 -7.44 -4.02 6.00
C ALA A 56 -6.79 -2.77 5.40
N VAL A 57 -5.49 -2.80 5.09
CA VAL A 57 -4.83 -1.71 4.36
C VAL A 57 -5.40 -1.55 2.94
N LEU A 58 -5.61 -2.65 2.21
CA LEU A 58 -6.19 -2.61 0.86
C LEU A 58 -7.63 -2.09 0.88
N ASP A 59 -8.43 -2.52 1.85
CA ASP A 59 -9.79 -2.02 2.06
C ASP A 59 -9.79 -0.53 2.38
N ALA A 60 -8.87 -0.06 3.23
CA ALA A 60 -8.71 1.36 3.52
C ALA A 60 -8.35 2.18 2.27
N VAL A 61 -7.61 1.60 1.31
CA VAL A 61 -7.35 2.24 0.01
C VAL A 61 -8.63 2.34 -0.81
N HIS A 62 -9.40 1.26 -0.93
CA HIS A 62 -10.67 1.27 -1.68
C HIS A 62 -11.72 2.20 -1.06
N ASN A 63 -11.77 2.27 0.26
CA ASN A 63 -12.73 3.08 1.01
C ASN A 63 -12.30 4.55 1.17
N GLY A 64 -11.13 4.94 0.66
CA GLY A 64 -10.60 6.31 0.79
C GLY A 64 -10.17 6.69 2.21
N GLN A 65 -9.92 5.70 3.08
CA GLN A 65 -9.49 5.88 4.46
C GLN A 65 -7.95 5.96 4.58
N ALA A 66 -7.23 5.38 3.62
CA ALA A 66 -5.78 5.50 3.55
C ALA A 66 -5.37 6.84 2.92
N THR A 67 -4.33 7.48 3.47
CA THR A 67 -3.74 8.68 2.87
C THR A 67 -2.78 8.27 1.76
N VAL A 68 -3.02 8.71 0.52
CA VAL A 68 -2.10 8.50 -0.59
C VAL A 68 -0.87 9.40 -0.42
N LEU A 69 0.32 8.80 -0.39
CA LEU A 69 1.60 9.52 -0.27
C LEU A 69 2.27 9.76 -1.63
N GLY A 70 1.94 8.96 -2.65
CA GLY A 70 2.48 9.07 -4.00
C GLY A 70 2.75 7.71 -4.63
N ASN A 71 3.61 7.67 -5.66
CA ASN A 71 3.99 6.44 -6.35
C ASN A 71 5.50 6.25 -6.27
N LYS A 72 5.93 4.99 -6.16
CA LYS A 72 7.33 4.63 -6.39
C LYS A 72 7.71 4.83 -7.87
N PRO A 73 9.01 4.91 -8.21
CA PRO A 73 9.46 4.98 -9.60
C PRO A 73 8.95 3.85 -10.51
N ASN A 74 8.63 2.69 -9.94
CA ASN A 74 8.07 1.54 -10.67
C ASN A 74 6.53 1.55 -10.74
N GLY A 75 5.87 2.65 -10.36
CA GLY A 75 4.42 2.82 -10.44
C GLY A 75 3.64 2.32 -9.22
N ASN A 76 4.25 1.58 -8.29
CA ASN A 76 3.55 1.08 -7.10
C ASN A 76 3.04 2.25 -6.23
N LEU A 77 1.76 2.21 -5.86
CA LEU A 77 1.14 3.19 -4.96
C LEU A 77 1.75 3.08 -3.56
N VAL A 78 2.06 4.21 -2.93
CA VAL A 78 2.47 4.31 -1.53
C VAL A 78 1.39 5.03 -0.74
N VAL A 79 0.97 4.44 0.37
CA VAL A 79 -0.10 4.95 1.24
C VAL A 79 0.32 4.93 2.70
N ARG A 80 -0.35 5.73 3.52
CA ARG A 80 -0.33 5.65 4.98
C ARG A 80 -1.70 5.25 5.48
N TYR A 81 -1.75 4.31 6.42
CA TYR A 81 -2.97 3.94 7.14
C TYR A 81 -2.67 3.61 8.59
N ASP A 82 -3.20 4.42 9.51
CA ASP A 82 -2.88 4.35 10.94
C ASP A 82 -3.59 3.20 11.68
N GLY A 83 -4.58 2.55 11.04
CA GLY A 83 -5.34 1.45 11.63
C GLY A 83 -4.61 0.11 11.65
N VAL A 84 -3.44 0.01 11.00
CA VAL A 84 -2.63 -1.22 10.92
C VAL A 84 -1.17 -0.90 11.19
N THR A 85 -0.50 -1.79 11.93
CA THR A 85 0.96 -1.77 12.09
C THR A 85 1.58 -2.93 11.32
N GLY A 86 2.42 -2.61 10.33
CA GLY A 86 3.34 -3.56 9.71
C GLY A 86 4.77 -3.36 10.20
N TYR A 87 5.69 -4.18 9.70
CA TYR A 87 7.11 -4.11 10.07
C TYR A 87 7.99 -4.00 8.84
N ASN A 88 8.66 -2.86 8.71
CA ASN A 88 9.67 -2.58 7.70
C ASN A 88 10.99 -3.28 8.07
N VAL A 89 11.52 -4.08 7.16
CA VAL A 89 12.84 -4.71 7.30
C VAL A 89 13.79 -4.11 6.27
N ASN A 90 14.76 -3.35 6.74
CA ASN A 90 15.87 -2.80 5.97
C ASN A 90 17.17 -2.99 6.76
N LEU A 91 17.79 -4.16 6.59
CA LEU A 91 19.00 -4.56 7.31
C LEU A 91 20.19 -3.63 7.03
N SER A 92 20.33 -3.16 5.79
CA SER A 92 21.41 -2.26 5.38
C SER A 92 21.34 -0.90 6.08
N ALA A 93 20.15 -0.47 6.51
CA ALA A 93 19.93 0.76 7.26
C ALA A 93 19.77 0.52 8.78
N GLY A 94 20.04 -0.69 9.27
CA GLY A 94 19.95 -1.02 10.69
C GLY A 94 18.53 -1.20 11.23
N TYR A 95 17.54 -1.42 10.34
CA TYR A 95 16.14 -1.61 10.72
C TYR A 95 15.72 -3.07 10.52
N PRO A 96 15.96 -3.97 11.50
CA PRO A 96 15.60 -5.38 11.36
C PRO A 96 14.10 -5.64 11.49
N SER A 97 13.34 -4.74 12.13
CA SER A 97 11.90 -4.89 12.36
C SER A 97 11.28 -3.55 12.83
N GLN A 98 11.36 -2.52 12.00
CA GLN A 98 10.85 -1.19 12.33
C GLN A 98 9.34 -1.11 12.12
N ALA A 99 8.57 -0.80 13.17
CA ALA A 99 7.13 -0.60 13.06
C ALA A 99 6.79 0.52 12.05
N THR A 100 5.74 0.31 11.25
CA THR A 100 5.32 1.25 10.21
C THR A 100 3.82 1.18 9.94
N ASN A 101 3.26 2.33 9.60
CA ASN A 101 1.91 2.55 9.07
C ASN A 101 1.98 2.99 7.59
N VAL A 102 3.16 2.90 6.96
CA VAL A 102 3.39 3.22 5.56
C VAL A 102 3.54 1.93 4.78
N PHE A 103 2.77 1.83 3.69
CA PHE A 103 2.65 0.64 2.88
C PHE A 103 2.80 0.99 1.40
N PHE A 104 3.26 0.04 0.59
CA PHE A 104 3.05 0.13 -0.85
C PHE A 104 2.21 -1.03 -1.37
N ILE A 105 1.37 -0.73 -2.36
CA ILE A 105 0.48 -1.68 -3.02
C ILE A 105 1.12 -2.11 -4.34
N LYS A 106 1.22 -3.42 -4.57
CA LYS A 106 1.85 -4.02 -5.75
C LYS A 106 0.86 -4.88 -6.51
N GLY A 107 0.79 -4.65 -7.83
CA GLY A 107 0.01 -5.46 -8.77
C GLY A 107 -1.48 -5.17 -8.75
N THR A 108 -2.10 -5.19 -9.94
CA THR A 108 -3.51 -4.90 -10.17
C THR A 108 -4.39 -6.14 -10.02
N SER A 109 -4.07 -7.24 -10.69
CA SER A 109 -4.86 -8.48 -10.65
C SER A 109 -4.45 -9.46 -9.54
N SER A 110 -3.21 -9.37 -9.06
CA SER A 110 -2.70 -10.18 -7.97
C SER A 110 -2.03 -9.25 -6.98
N THR A 111 -2.90 -8.53 -6.27
CA THR A 111 -2.55 -7.45 -5.37
C THR A 111 -1.89 -7.98 -4.11
N SER A 112 -0.85 -7.29 -3.65
CA SER A 112 -0.21 -7.51 -2.35
C SER A 112 0.19 -6.18 -1.73
N VAL A 113 0.09 -6.09 -0.41
CA VAL A 113 0.48 -4.95 0.40
C VAL A 113 1.81 -5.27 1.09
N VAL A 114 2.71 -4.30 1.14
CA VAL A 114 4.03 -4.47 1.75
C VAL A 114 4.32 -3.34 2.73
N PRO A 115 4.65 -3.63 4.00
CA PRO A 115 5.12 -2.61 4.94
C PRO A 115 6.42 -1.97 4.48
N TYR A 116 6.53 -0.67 4.65
CA TYR A 116 7.58 0.12 4.03
C TYR A 116 8.14 1.20 4.96
N ASN A 117 9.17 1.88 4.50
CA ASN A 117 9.88 2.91 5.26
C ASN A 117 8.88 3.97 5.81
N PRO A 118 8.76 4.13 7.15
CA PRO A 118 7.85 5.11 7.74
C PRO A 118 8.19 6.56 7.38
N ALA A 119 9.45 6.81 7.00
CA ALA A 119 9.96 8.12 6.57
C ALA A 119 9.98 8.30 5.04
N TRP A 120 9.05 7.68 4.31
CA TRP A 120 8.90 7.86 2.86
C TRP A 120 8.87 9.35 2.45
N LYS A 121 9.64 9.72 1.42
CA LYS A 121 9.77 11.11 0.94
C LYS A 121 9.38 11.36 -0.53
N GLY A 122 8.95 10.33 -1.26
CA GLY A 122 8.71 10.43 -2.71
C GLY A 122 9.93 10.00 -3.51
#